data_AF-A0A9D9ISI1-F1
#
_entry.id   AF-A0A9D9ISI1-F1
#
_cell.length_a   1.000
_cell.length_b   1.000
_cell.length_c   1.000
_cell.angle_alpha   90.00
_cell.angle_beta   90.00
_cell.angle_gamma   90.00
#
_symmetry.space_group_name_H-M   'P 1'
#
loop_
_entity.id
_entity.type
_entity.pdbx_description
1 polymer ?
#
loop_
_entity_poly.entity_id
_entity_poly.type
_entity_poly.pdbx_seq_one_letter_code
_entity_poly.pdbx_strand_id
1 'polypeptide(L)'
;MAIETLLPKKLEKSDASYKSVIELNEALSSAEKEHIRNIALTGPFGSGKSSVLITLREDFAKVYKFLPISLATLQANEEENNISDLGGESDEKEREKRIESLNRKIEYS
;
A
#
# COMPACT_ATOMS: atom_id res chain seq x y z
N MET A 1 14.96 2.48 -29.02
CA MET A 1 13.72 2.70 -28.24
C MET A 1 14.13 2.81 -26.79
N ALA A 2 13.86 3.93 -26.13
CA ALA A 2 14.12 4.05 -24.69
C ALA A 2 13.15 3.12 -23.95
N ILE A 3 13.68 2.27 -23.06
CA ILE A 3 12.87 1.44 -22.18
C ILE A 3 12.25 2.40 -21.16
N GLU A 4 10.96 2.73 -21.34
CA GLU A 4 10.22 3.44 -20.30
C GLU A 4 10.14 2.54 -19.08
N THR A 5 10.80 2.95 -18.01
CA THR A 5 10.77 2.22 -16.74
C THR A 5 9.38 2.34 -16.14
N LEU A 6 8.82 1.23 -15.64
CA LEU A 6 7.54 1.19 -14.90
C LEU A 6 7.65 1.81 -13.49
N LEU A 7 8.62 2.68 -13.28
CA LEU A 7 8.77 3.40 -12.03
C LEU A 7 7.61 4.39 -11.90
N PRO A 8 7.05 4.53 -10.69
CA PRO A 8 6.04 5.55 -10.44
C PRO A 8 6.60 6.94 -10.80
N LYS A 9 5.80 7.73 -11.53
CA LYS A 9 6.15 9.09 -11.93
C LYS A 9 5.07 10.06 -11.48
N LYS A 10 5.47 11.28 -11.12
CA LYS A 10 4.52 12.36 -10.86
C LYS A 10 3.72 12.64 -12.14
N LEU A 11 2.40 12.74 -12.01
CA LEU A 11 1.51 13.01 -13.12
C LEU A 11 1.40 14.53 -13.32
N GLU A 12 1.49 14.96 -14.57
CA GLU A 12 1.28 16.36 -14.94
C GLU A 12 -0.21 16.69 -14.99
N LYS A 13 -0.59 17.91 -14.61
CA LYS A 13 -2.00 18.33 -14.60
C LYS A 13 -2.68 18.33 -15.97
N SER A 14 -1.88 18.37 -17.05
CA SER A 14 -2.36 18.27 -18.43
C SER A 14 -2.62 16.84 -18.89
N ASP A 15 -2.13 15.83 -18.15
CA ASP A 15 -2.30 14.42 -18.50
C ASP A 15 -3.72 13.96 -18.16
N ALA A 16 -4.36 13.22 -19.06
CA ALA A 16 -5.68 12.63 -18.83
C ALA A 16 -5.71 11.73 -17.57
N SER A 17 -4.59 11.08 -17.24
CA SER A 17 -4.44 10.25 -16.04
C SER A 17 -4.47 11.05 -14.73
N TYR A 18 -4.23 12.36 -14.76
CA TYR A 18 -4.35 13.24 -13.58
C TYR A 18 -5.80 13.33 -13.08
N LYS A 19 -6.79 13.00 -13.92
CA LYS A 19 -8.20 12.93 -13.52
C LYS A 19 -8.41 12.03 -12.30
N SER A 20 -7.74 10.88 -12.25
CA SER A 20 -7.83 9.94 -11.12
C SER A 20 -7.31 10.54 -9.81
N VAL A 21 -6.35 11.48 -9.87
CA VAL A 21 -5.85 12.20 -8.69
C VAL A 21 -6.92 13.14 -8.15
N ILE A 22 -7.63 13.83 -9.05
CA ILE A 22 -8.72 14.74 -8.68
C ILE A 22 -9.89 13.96 -8.08
N GLU A 23 -10.34 12.88 -8.72
CA GLU A 23 -11.44 12.04 -8.21
C GLU A 23 -11.11 11.47 -6.82
N LEU A 24 -9.86 11.04 -6.60
CA LEU A 24 -9.41 10.59 -5.29
C LEU A 24 -9.40 11.72 -4.25
N ASN A 25 -8.95 12.92 -4.63
CA ASN A 25 -9.01 14.09 -3.75
C ASN A 25 -10.45 14.48 -3.40
N GLU A 26 -11.39 14.40 -4.34
CA GLU A 26 -12.81 14.68 -4.10
C GLU A 26 -13.39 13.68 -3.10
N ALA A 27 -13.11 12.38 -3.28
CA ALA A 27 -13.52 11.35 -2.33
C ALA A 27 -12.96 11.59 -0.92
N LEU A 28 -11.70 12.02 -0.81
CA LEU A 28 -11.07 12.38 0.46
C LEU A 28 -11.69 13.64 1.09
N SER A 29 -12.00 14.65 0.27
CA SER A 29 -12.60 15.91 0.73
C SER A 29 -14.01 15.71 1.29
N SER A 30 -14.76 14.76 0.73
CA SER A 30 -16.11 14.40 1.20
C SER A 30 -16.12 13.34 2.29
N ALA A 31 -14.97 12.74 2.63
CA ALA A 31 -14.92 11.52 3.45
C ALA A 31 -15.54 11.67 4.85
N GLU A 32 -15.35 12.82 5.50
CA GLU A 32 -15.93 13.07 6.82
C GLU A 32 -17.47 13.17 6.75
N LYS A 33 -17.96 14.00 5.81
CA LYS A 33 -19.39 14.27 5.59
C LYS A 33 -20.16 13.02 5.16
N GLU A 34 -19.56 12.23 4.28
CA GLU A 34 -20.18 11.03 3.69
C GLU A 34 -19.85 9.75 4.47
N HIS A 35 -19.14 9.88 5.61
CA HIS A 35 -18.72 8.76 6.44
C HIS A 35 -17.92 7.68 5.69
N ILE A 36 -17.11 8.10 4.71
CA ILE A 36 -16.19 7.23 4.01
C ILE A 36 -15.06 6.87 4.98
N ARG A 37 -14.79 5.56 5.09
CA ARG A 37 -13.73 5.02 5.96
C ARG A 37 -12.65 4.29 5.17
N ASN A 38 -13.02 3.73 4.01
CA ASN A 38 -12.15 2.93 3.18
C ASN A 38 -12.25 3.39 1.72
N ILE A 39 -11.10 3.57 1.08
CA ILE A 39 -11.00 3.85 -0.35
C ILE A 39 -10.01 2.84 -0.94
N ALA A 40 -10.46 2.05 -1.91
CA ALA A 40 -9.64 1.07 -2.60
C ALA A 40 -9.25 1.60 -3.99
N LEU A 41 -7.94 1.68 -4.25
CA LEU A 41 -7.42 2.00 -5.58
C LEU A 41 -7.07 0.70 -6.32
N THR A 42 -7.92 0.31 -7.27
CA THR A 42 -7.80 -0.98 -7.98
C THR A 42 -7.33 -0.79 -9.42
N GLY A 43 -6.83 -1.87 -10.04
CA GLY A 43 -6.37 -1.88 -11.44
C GLY A 43 -5.22 -2.87 -11.67
N PRO A 44 -4.93 -3.24 -12.93
CA PRO A 44 -3.87 -4.20 -13.25
C PRO A 44 -2.47 -3.67 -12.91
N PHE A 45 -1.47 -4.56 -12.87
CA PHE A 45 -0.08 -4.15 -12.71
C PHE A 45 0.33 -3.16 -13.82
N GLY A 46 1.07 -2.11 -13.47
CA GLY A 46 1.47 -1.06 -14.41
C GLY A 46 0.38 -0.02 -14.72
N SER A 47 -0.83 -0.10 -14.16
CA SER A 47 -1.91 0.86 -14.43
C SER A 47 -1.72 2.26 -13.81
N GLY A 48 -0.56 2.54 -13.21
CA GLY A 48 -0.26 3.86 -12.63
C GLY A 48 -0.81 4.12 -11.23
N LYS A 49 -1.32 3.11 -10.50
CA LYS A 49 -1.82 3.29 -9.11
C LYS A 49 -0.83 4.01 -8.20
N SER A 50 0.43 3.58 -8.20
CA SER A 50 1.48 4.21 -7.39
C SER A 50 1.77 5.65 -7.82
N SER A 51 1.69 5.96 -9.12
CA SER A 51 1.84 7.32 -9.65
C SER A 51 0.72 8.24 -9.18
N VAL A 52 -0.53 7.75 -9.17
CA VAL A 52 -1.68 8.49 -8.63
C VAL A 52 -1.47 8.82 -7.16
N LEU A 53 -1.06 7.84 -6.35
CA LEU A 53 -0.83 8.04 -4.91
C LEU A 53 0.32 9.03 -4.64
N ILE A 54 1.44 8.92 -5.35
CA ILE A 54 2.57 9.87 -5.19
C ILE A 54 2.14 11.28 -5.58
N THR A 55 1.45 11.43 -6.71
CA THR A 55 0.99 12.73 -7.19
C THR A 55 0.01 13.37 -6.19
N LEU A 56 -0.96 12.61 -5.68
CA LEU A 56 -1.88 13.09 -4.64
C LEU A 56 -1.11 13.56 -3.39
N ARG A 57 -0.14 12.75 -2.94
CA ARG A 57 0.63 13.05 -1.73
C ARG A 57 1.44 14.33 -1.85
N GLU A 58 2.04 14.57 -3.02
CA GLU A 58 2.83 15.78 -3.27
C GLU A 58 1.95 17.02 -3.43
N ASP A 59 0.93 16.94 -4.29
CA ASP A 59 0.13 18.11 -4.67
C ASP A 59 -0.81 18.57 -3.54
N PHE A 60 -1.23 17.64 -2.68
CA PHE A 60 -2.11 17.90 -1.55
C PHE A 60 -1.43 17.72 -0.19
N ALA A 61 -0.10 17.76 -0.13
CA ALA A 61 0.70 17.64 1.09
C ALA A 61 0.32 18.66 2.18
N LYS A 62 -0.22 19.82 1.78
CA LYS A 62 -0.67 20.88 2.70
C LYS A 62 -2.07 20.64 3.27
N VAL A 63 -2.87 19.80 2.61
CA VAL A 63 -4.27 19.52 2.96
C VAL A 63 -4.36 18.27 3.81
N TYR A 64 -3.61 17.22 3.44
CA TYR A 64 -3.68 15.92 4.10
C TYR A 64 -2.36 15.54 4.76
N LYS A 65 -2.45 14.79 5.86
CA LYS A 65 -1.32 14.10 6.48
C LYS A 65 -1.36 12.63 6.08
N PHE A 66 -0.31 12.17 5.42
CA PHE A 66 -0.23 10.80 4.91
C PHE A 66 0.68 9.96 5.80
N LEU A 67 0.21 8.76 6.14
CA LEU A 67 0.99 7.73 6.81
C LEU A 67 1.24 6.57 5.82
N PRO A 68 2.40 6.51 5.15
CA PRO A 68 2.72 5.40 4.26
C PRO A 68 3.07 4.16 5.07
N ILE A 69 2.22 3.14 5.03
CA ILE A 69 2.48 1.83 5.64
C ILE A 69 2.54 0.80 4.52
N SER A 70 3.62 0.03 4.50
CA SER A 70 3.70 -1.16 3.65
C SER A 70 3.32 -2.38 4.47
N LEU A 71 2.55 -3.28 3.90
CA LEU A 71 2.31 -4.59 4.52
C LEU A 71 3.62 -5.38 4.69
N ALA A 72 4.61 -5.15 3.82
CA ALA A 72 5.94 -5.72 3.98
C ALA A 72 6.70 -5.18 5.20
N THR A 73 6.29 -4.03 5.74
CA THR A 73 6.87 -3.46 6.97
C THR A 73 6.13 -3.88 8.23
N LEU A 74 4.94 -4.48 8.10
CA LEU A 74 4.25 -5.12 9.22
C LEU A 74 4.92 -6.46 9.48
N GLN A 75 5.88 -6.46 10.41
CA GLN A 75 6.27 -7.69 11.08
C GLN A 75 5.07 -8.14 11.89
N ALA A 76 4.56 -9.35 11.62
CA ALA A 76 3.63 -9.97 12.54
C ALA A 76 4.35 -10.03 13.88
N ASN A 77 3.81 -9.30 14.88
CA ASN A 77 4.43 -9.21 16.18
C ASN A 77 4.86 -10.60 16.62
N GLU A 78 6.11 -10.69 17.07
CA GLU A 78 6.65 -11.79 17.84
C GLU A 78 5.95 -11.86 19.22
N GLU A 79 4.62 -11.98 19.23
CA GLU A 79 3.85 -12.42 20.40
C GLU A 79 3.98 -13.94 20.62
N GLU A 80 5.05 -14.54 20.07
CA GLU A 80 5.59 -15.84 20.47
C GLU A 80 7.00 -15.69 21.09
N ASN A 81 7.33 -14.53 21.67
CA ASN A 81 8.52 -14.37 22.55
C ASN A 81 8.43 -15.17 23.87
N ASN A 82 7.58 -16.20 23.96
CA ASN A 82 7.65 -17.24 25.00
C ASN A 82 8.30 -18.55 24.49
N ILE A 83 8.92 -18.56 23.32
CA ILE A 83 9.83 -19.65 22.91
C ILE A 83 11.26 -19.10 22.92
N SER A 84 11.67 -18.60 24.09
CA SER A 84 13.10 -18.67 24.44
C SER A 84 13.38 -20.12 24.81
N ASP A 85 14.45 -20.66 24.26
CA ASP A 85 14.87 -22.07 24.27
C ASP A 85 14.05 -23.01 23.37
N LEU A 86 14.55 -23.25 22.16
CA LEU A 86 15.08 -24.57 21.76
C LEU A 86 15.62 -24.46 20.32
N GLY A 87 16.95 -24.29 20.18
CA GLY A 87 17.59 -24.25 18.87
C GLY A 87 17.47 -25.57 18.11
N GLY A 88 16.85 -25.53 16.92
CA GLY A 88 16.88 -26.60 15.93
C GLY A 88 16.40 -26.14 14.54
N GLU A 89 16.99 -26.69 13.48
CA GLU A 89 16.65 -26.43 12.05
C GLU A 89 15.17 -26.72 11.70
N SER A 90 14.41 -27.38 12.58
CA SER A 90 12.98 -27.64 12.44
C SER A 90 12.12 -26.38 12.46
N ASP A 91 12.59 -25.31 13.12
CA ASP A 91 11.78 -24.11 13.39
C ASP A 91 11.70 -23.16 12.20
N GLU A 92 12.67 -23.19 11.30
CA GLU A 92 12.74 -22.26 10.16
C GLU A 92 11.63 -22.55 9.13
N LYS A 93 11.37 -23.83 8.82
CA LYS A 93 10.25 -24.24 7.95
C LYS A 93 8.89 -23.94 8.57
N GLU A 94 8.78 -24.03 9.90
CA GLU A 94 7.52 -23.74 10.58
C GLU A 94 7.26 -22.23 10.60
N ARG A 95 8.31 -21.43 10.81
CA ARG A 95 8.28 -19.97 10.68
C ARG A 95 7.89 -19.53 9.27
N GLU A 96 8.47 -20.13 8.22
CA GLU A 96 8.12 -19.85 6.82
C GLU A 96 6.64 -20.13 6.53
N LYS A 97 6.11 -21.28 6.99
CA LYS A 97 4.69 -21.62 6.84
C LYS A 97 3.76 -20.63 7.56
N ARG A 98 4.16 -20.16 8.75
CA ARG A 98 3.39 -19.14 9.50
C ARG A 98 3.38 -17.80 8.76
N ILE A 99 4.53 -17.37 8.24
CA ILE A 99 4.64 -16.15 7.41
C ILE A 99 3.78 -16.28 6.15
N GLU A 100 3.84 -17.41 5.45
CA GLU A 100 3.05 -17.65 4.24
C GLU A 100 1.53 -17.67 4.54
N SER A 101 1.12 -18.26 5.67
CA SER A 101 -0.28 -18.26 6.11
C SER A 101 -0.78 -16.84 6.40
N LEU A 102 0.04 -16.01 7.04
CA LEU A 102 -0.27 -14.61 7.32
C LEU A 102 -0.35 -13.78 6.04
N ASN A 103 0.60 -13.94 5.12
CA ASN A 103 0.57 -13.28 3.82
C ASN A 103 -0.70 -13.63 3.03
N ARG A 104 -1.13 -14.90 3.04
CA ARG A 104 -2.42 -15.30 2.45
C ARG A 104 -3.61 -14.62 3.13
N LYS A 105 -3.66 -14.56 4.46
CA LYS A 105 -4.77 -13.88 5.17
C LYS A 105 -4.86 -12.40 4.79
N ILE A 106 -3.72 -11.74 4.62
CA ILE A 106 -3.66 -10.34 4.17
C ILE A 106 -4.15 -10.21 2.71
N GLU A 107 -3.79 -11.15 1.84
CA GLU A 107 -4.23 -11.16 0.43
C GLU A 107 -5.74 -11.38 0.27
N TYR A 108 -6.36 -12.14 1.19
CA TYR A 108 -7.78 -12.47 1.16
C TYR A 108 -8.67 -11.61 2.08
N SER A 109 -8.13 -10.61 2.77
CA SER A 109 -8.89 -9.64 3.61
C SER A 109 -9.24 -8.37 2.84
#